data_AF-A0A8D8EV35-F1
#
_entry.id   AF-A0A8D8EV35-F1
#
_cell.length_a   1.000
_cell.length_b   1.000
_cell.length_c   1.000
_cell.angle_alpha   90.00
_cell.angle_beta   90.00
_cell.angle_gamma   90.00
#
_symmetry.space_group_name_H-M   'P 1'
#
loop_
_entity.id
_entity.type
_entity.pdbx_description
1 polymer ?
#
loop_
_entity_poly.entity_id
_entity_poly.type
_entity_poly.pdbx_seq_one_letter_code
_entity_poly.pdbx_strand_id
1 'polypeptide(L)'
;MIQAATSEVTIHYNKLHADPTQGETLDIVLKKMKHRLVERMSSSTADTLGLSRAILCNDSLVKRLQELERTESMYKGLVEHAKRMLKAHFDVLQTYQQFGNIFAAISVREPQPRASEAFRIFSELHRNLEKDGIKMIKSLKPILADMGTYLHKAIPDTKLTVKRYADAKFTYLSYCLKIKEMDDEEH
;
A
#
# COMPACT_ATOMS: atom_id res chain seq x y z
N MET A 1 -13.53 28.43 -27.43
CA MET A 1 -13.58 28.76 -25.99
C MET A 1 -14.54 29.92 -25.81
N ILE A 2 -15.34 29.94 -24.74
CA ILE A 2 -16.22 31.08 -24.39
C ILE A 2 -15.44 32.42 -24.41
N GLN A 3 -14.14 32.36 -24.08
CA GLN A 3 -13.19 33.47 -24.12
C GLN A 3 -12.96 34.10 -25.52
N ALA A 4 -13.37 33.45 -26.60
CA ALA A 4 -13.19 33.93 -27.97
C ALA A 4 -14.49 34.46 -28.60
N ALA A 5 -15.57 34.58 -27.82
CA ALA A 5 -16.85 35.06 -28.32
C ALA A 5 -16.81 36.58 -28.52
N THR A 6 -17.12 37.03 -29.74
CA THR A 6 -17.20 38.45 -30.12
C THR A 6 -18.60 39.05 -29.95
N SER A 7 -19.59 38.22 -29.58
CA SER A 7 -20.98 38.61 -29.31
C SER A 7 -21.42 38.17 -27.91
N GLU A 8 -22.53 38.71 -27.43
CA GLU A 8 -23.10 38.39 -26.12
C GLU A 8 -23.39 36.89 -25.99
N VAL A 9 -22.89 36.27 -24.91
CA VAL A 9 -23.05 34.84 -24.62
C VAL A 9 -23.97 34.67 -23.42
N THR A 10 -25.18 34.17 -23.66
CA THR A 10 -26.13 33.86 -22.59
C THR A 10 -25.91 32.42 -22.12
N ILE A 11 -25.42 32.27 -20.89
CA ILE A 11 -25.23 30.96 -20.25
C ILE A 11 -26.45 30.67 -19.38
N HIS A 12 -27.28 29.73 -19.82
CA HIS A 12 -28.31 29.15 -18.97
C HIS A 12 -27.72 27.99 -18.19
N TYR A 13 -27.80 28.05 -16.87
CA TYR A 13 -27.52 26.92 -16.00
C TYR A 13 -28.68 26.73 -15.03
N ASN A 14 -29.03 25.48 -14.75
CA ASN A 14 -29.98 25.18 -13.69
C ASN A 14 -29.27 25.36 -12.34
N LYS A 15 -29.70 26.34 -11.57
CA LYS A 15 -29.21 26.53 -10.21
C LYS A 15 -29.88 25.50 -9.32
N LEU A 16 -29.18 24.41 -9.02
CA LEU A 16 -29.59 23.44 -8.00
C LEU A 16 -29.65 24.16 -6.66
N HIS A 17 -30.86 24.46 -6.18
CA HIS A 17 -31.11 24.88 -4.81
C HIS A 17 -31.06 23.65 -3.90
N ALA A 18 -29.87 23.11 -3.68
CA ALA A 18 -29.66 22.07 -2.69
C ALA A 18 -29.73 22.73 -1.31
N ASP A 19 -30.77 22.45 -0.53
CA ASP A 19 -30.79 22.77 0.89
C ASP A 19 -29.70 21.92 1.58
N PRO A 20 -28.64 22.54 2.15
CA PRO A 20 -27.57 21.79 2.81
C PRO A 20 -28.06 20.95 3.99
N THR A 21 -29.25 21.24 4.52
CA THR A 21 -29.87 20.49 5.62
C THR A 21 -30.68 19.28 5.14
N GLN A 22 -31.04 19.21 3.86
CA GLN A 22 -31.61 18.00 3.26
C GLN A 22 -30.49 17.00 2.97
N GLY A 23 -30.34 16.00 3.83
CA GLY A 23 -29.48 14.84 3.59
C GLY A 23 -29.97 13.95 2.44
N GLU A 24 -29.25 12.86 2.18
CA GLU A 24 -29.69 11.84 1.22
C GLU A 24 -31.09 11.34 1.59
N THR A 25 -31.98 11.22 0.60
CA THR A 25 -33.32 10.66 0.84
C THR A 25 -33.21 9.18 1.19
N LEU A 26 -34.18 8.65 1.95
CA LEU A 26 -34.22 7.23 2.31
C LEU A 26 -34.11 6.31 1.09
N ASP A 27 -34.74 6.70 -0.02
CA ASP A 27 -34.66 6.00 -1.30
C ASP A 27 -33.21 5.91 -1.83
N ILE A 28 -32.47 7.02 -1.85
CA ILE A 28 -31.05 7.03 -2.26
C ILE A 28 -30.19 6.18 -1.32
N VAL A 29 -30.43 6.24 -0.01
CA VAL A 29 -29.72 5.41 0.97
C VAL A 29 -29.97 3.92 0.74
N LEU A 30 -31.22 3.52 0.48
CA LEU A 30 -31.58 2.13 0.20
C LEU A 30 -30.99 1.64 -1.13
N LYS A 31 -30.98 2.48 -2.17
CA LYS A 31 -30.32 2.18 -3.45
C LYS A 31 -28.81 2.01 -3.29
N LYS A 32 -28.16 2.88 -2.50
CA LYS A 32 -26.74 2.76 -2.18
C LYS A 32 -26.43 1.47 -1.42
N MET A 33 -27.29 1.07 -0.48
CA MET A 33 -27.19 -0.21 0.23
C MET A 33 -27.33 -1.40 -0.72
N LYS A 34 -28.29 -1.36 -1.65
CA LYS A 34 -28.43 -2.37 -2.71
C LYS A 34 -27.14 -2.46 -3.54
N HIS A 35 -26.56 -1.34 -3.96
CA HIS A 35 -25.32 -1.34 -4.75
C HIS A 35 -24.15 -1.99 -4.00
N ARG A 36 -24.00 -1.71 -2.70
CA ARG A 36 -22.96 -2.34 -1.85
C ARG A 36 -23.13 -3.85 -1.70
N LEU A 37 -24.37 -4.33 -1.61
CA LEU A 37 -24.66 -5.77 -1.56
C LEU A 37 -24.30 -6.44 -2.89
N VAL A 38 -24.71 -5.82 -4.00
CA VAL A 38 -24.47 -6.36 -5.35
C VAL A 38 -22.98 -6.39 -5.70
N GLU A 39 -22.18 -5.40 -5.30
CA GLU A 39 -20.74 -5.32 -5.63
C GLU A 39 -19.95 -6.60 -5.32
N ARG A 40 -20.29 -7.31 -4.24
CA ARG A 40 -19.57 -8.52 -3.81
C ARG A 40 -20.08 -9.81 -4.46
N MET A 41 -21.11 -9.72 -5.29
CA MET A 41 -21.74 -10.87 -5.91
C MET A 41 -21.05 -11.23 -7.22
N SER A 42 -21.02 -12.51 -7.55
CA SER A 42 -20.66 -12.91 -8.91
C SER A 42 -21.78 -12.52 -9.88
N SER A 43 -21.45 -12.31 -11.16
CA SER A 43 -22.46 -12.01 -12.18
C SER A 43 -23.57 -13.05 -12.23
N SER A 44 -23.24 -14.34 -12.12
CA SER A 44 -24.24 -15.42 -12.12
C SER A 44 -25.14 -15.39 -10.88
N THR A 45 -24.60 -15.04 -9.70
CA THR A 45 -25.40 -14.87 -8.48
C THR A 45 -26.36 -13.68 -8.61
N ALA A 46 -25.87 -12.56 -9.15
CA ALA A 46 -26.73 -11.39 -9.37
C ALA A 46 -27.84 -11.69 -10.39
N ASP A 47 -27.53 -12.40 -11.47
CA ASP A 47 -28.53 -12.82 -12.48
C ASP A 47 -29.59 -13.74 -11.86
N THR A 48 -29.18 -14.70 -11.02
CA THR A 48 -30.10 -15.62 -10.33
C THR A 48 -31.07 -14.87 -9.41
N LEU A 49 -30.64 -13.75 -8.82
CA LEU A 49 -31.47 -12.91 -7.95
C LEU A 49 -32.18 -11.78 -8.70
N GLY A 50 -32.07 -11.70 -10.03
CA GLY A 50 -32.66 -10.62 -10.83
C GLY A 50 -32.06 -9.23 -10.55
N LEU A 51 -30.83 -9.17 -10.05
CA LEU A 51 -30.15 -7.92 -9.71
C LEU A 51 -29.39 -7.37 -10.93
N SER A 52 -29.47 -6.06 -11.15
CA SER A 52 -28.79 -5.41 -12.28
C SER A 52 -27.27 -5.56 -12.20
N ARG A 53 -26.67 -6.03 -13.31
CA ARG A 53 -25.21 -6.15 -13.48
C ARG A 53 -24.50 -4.82 -13.72
N ALA A 54 -25.21 -3.71 -13.94
CA ALA A 54 -24.58 -2.42 -14.24
C ALA A 54 -23.60 -1.95 -13.14
N ILE A 55 -23.79 -2.42 -11.92
CA ILE A 55 -22.94 -2.16 -10.75
C ILE A 55 -21.71 -3.09 -10.73
N LEU A 56 -21.85 -4.30 -11.29
CA LEU A 56 -20.82 -5.34 -11.40
C LEU A 56 -19.83 -5.11 -12.55
N CYS A 57 -20.01 -4.05 -13.34
CA CYS A 57 -19.18 -3.75 -14.50
C CYS A 57 -17.70 -3.62 -14.10
N ASN A 58 -16.95 -4.69 -14.37
CA ASN A 58 -15.50 -4.83 -14.56
C ASN A 58 -14.67 -3.64 -14.05
N ASP A 59 -14.77 -3.37 -12.75
CA ASP A 59 -14.17 -2.18 -12.18
C ASP A 59 -12.65 -2.38 -12.18
N SER A 60 -11.98 -1.70 -13.10
CA SER A 60 -10.52 -1.74 -13.20
C SER A 60 -9.89 -1.31 -11.88
N LEU A 61 -10.56 -0.45 -11.10
CA LEU A 61 -10.11 -0.06 -9.77
C LEU A 61 -10.18 -1.20 -8.76
N VAL A 62 -11.22 -2.05 -8.81
CA VAL A 62 -11.32 -3.25 -7.97
C VAL A 62 -10.19 -4.23 -8.29
N LYS A 63 -9.88 -4.42 -9.57
CA LYS A 63 -8.72 -5.25 -9.99
C LYS A 63 -7.41 -4.66 -9.48
N ARG A 64 -7.20 -3.35 -9.65
CA ARG A 64 -6.02 -2.64 -9.14
C ARG A 64 -5.91 -2.70 -7.60
N LEU A 65 -7.03 -2.68 -6.90
CA LEU A 65 -7.07 -2.84 -5.44
C LEU A 65 -6.66 -4.25 -5.02
N GLN A 66 -7.15 -5.29 -5.71
CA GLN A 66 -6.73 -6.67 -5.46
C GLN A 66 -5.24 -6.88 -5.76
N GLU A 67 -4.73 -6.27 -6.83
CA GLU A 67 -3.29 -6.24 -7.13
C GLU A 67 -2.51 -5.57 -5.97
N LEU A 68 -2.96 -4.39 -5.52
CA LEU A 68 -2.35 -3.67 -4.40
C LEU A 68 -2.32 -4.51 -3.12
N GLU A 69 -3.38 -5.26 -2.81
CA GLU A 69 -3.46 -6.14 -1.63
C GLU A 69 -2.47 -7.31 -1.71
N ARG A 70 -2.32 -7.92 -2.88
CA ARG A 70 -1.32 -8.97 -3.11
C ARG A 70 0.09 -8.41 -2.96
N THR A 71 0.35 -7.25 -3.55
CA THR A 71 1.64 -6.55 -3.47
C THR A 71 1.95 -6.14 -2.03
N GLU A 72 0.98 -5.64 -1.26
CA GLU A 72 1.13 -5.35 0.17
C GLU A 72 1.54 -6.60 0.96
N SER A 73 0.90 -7.74 0.73
CA SER A 73 1.23 -9.01 1.40
C SER A 73 2.66 -9.46 1.11
N MET A 74 3.07 -9.40 -0.16
CA MET A 74 4.43 -9.70 -0.57
C MET A 74 5.45 -8.77 0.12
N TYR A 75 5.20 -7.46 0.14
CA TYR A 75 6.10 -6.49 0.77
C TYR A 75 6.17 -6.67 2.30
N LYS A 76 5.07 -7.03 2.97
CA LYS A 76 5.09 -7.39 4.40
C LYS A 76 6.03 -8.56 4.65
N GLY A 77 5.92 -9.61 3.84
CA GLY A 77 6.80 -10.77 3.92
C GLY A 77 8.27 -10.39 3.72
N LEU A 78 8.56 -9.55 2.72
CA LEU A 78 9.91 -9.07 2.42
C LEU A 78 10.51 -8.25 3.58
N VAL A 79 9.76 -7.30 4.14
CA VAL A 79 10.20 -6.48 5.28
C VAL A 79 10.47 -7.35 6.50
N GLU A 80 9.59 -8.28 6.82
CA GLU A 80 9.78 -9.19 7.96
C GLU A 80 10.98 -10.12 7.76
N HIS A 81 11.20 -10.62 6.54
CA HIS A 81 12.38 -11.41 6.23
C HIS A 81 13.67 -10.59 6.34
N ALA A 82 13.69 -9.38 5.78
CA ALA A 82 14.83 -8.46 5.85
C ALA A 82 15.20 -8.11 7.30
N LYS A 83 14.20 -7.87 8.17
CA LYS A 83 14.44 -7.67 9.62
C LYS A 83 15.15 -8.85 10.26
N ARG A 84 14.66 -10.08 10.00
CA ARG A 84 15.27 -11.30 10.55
C ARG A 84 16.69 -11.51 10.01
N MET A 85 16.91 -11.29 8.72
CA MET A 85 18.24 -11.37 8.12
C MET A 85 19.21 -10.35 8.72
N LEU A 86 18.80 -9.10 8.88
CA LEU A 86 19.65 -8.07 9.50
C LEU A 86 20.01 -8.40 10.94
N LYS A 87 19.07 -8.97 11.70
CA LYS A 87 19.32 -9.44 13.07
C LYS A 87 20.31 -10.60 13.10
N ALA A 88 20.08 -11.63 12.29
CA ALA A 88 21.00 -12.77 12.18
C ALA A 88 22.40 -12.33 11.71
N HIS A 89 22.47 -11.40 10.75
CA HIS A 89 23.74 -10.85 10.30
C HIS A 89 24.45 -10.11 11.43
N PHE A 90 23.74 -9.28 12.22
CA PHE A 90 24.33 -8.61 13.37
C PHE A 90 24.91 -9.60 14.40
N ASP A 91 24.25 -10.73 14.63
CA ASP A 91 24.74 -11.77 15.55
C ASP A 91 26.04 -12.42 15.02
N VAL A 92 26.17 -12.60 13.69
CA VAL A 92 27.43 -13.02 13.04
C VAL A 92 28.53 -11.97 13.23
N LEU A 93 28.21 -10.67 13.13
CA LEU A 93 29.21 -9.61 13.34
C LEU A 93 29.74 -9.59 14.78
N GLN A 94 28.89 -9.86 15.77
CA GLN A 94 29.34 -10.04 17.16
C GLN A 94 30.34 -11.20 17.29
N THR A 95 30.13 -12.27 16.53
CA THR A 95 31.03 -13.42 16.50
C THR A 95 32.37 -13.05 15.84
N TYR A 96 32.36 -12.28 14.75
CA TYR A 96 33.58 -11.75 14.15
C TYR A 96 34.37 -10.87 15.11
N GLN A 97 33.70 -10.00 15.88
CA GLN A 97 34.37 -9.20 16.90
C GLN A 97 35.06 -10.08 17.95
N GLN A 98 34.38 -11.13 18.43
CA GLN A 98 34.94 -12.06 19.41
C GLN A 98 36.15 -12.83 18.85
N PHE A 99 36.06 -13.35 17.63
CA PHE A 99 37.22 -13.97 16.97
C PHE A 99 38.39 -13.01 16.83
N GLY A 100 38.12 -11.77 16.41
CA GLY A 100 39.12 -10.71 16.31
C GLY A 100 39.87 -10.49 17.63
N ASN A 101 39.13 -10.41 18.74
CA ASN A 101 39.70 -10.22 20.07
C ASN A 101 40.51 -11.44 20.54
N ILE A 102 40.02 -12.66 20.28
CA ILE A 102 40.73 -13.90 20.65
C ILE A 102 42.04 -14.02 19.86
N PHE A 103 42.01 -13.81 18.54
CA PHE A 103 43.23 -13.87 17.72
C PHE A 103 44.25 -12.82 18.12
N ALA A 104 43.81 -11.62 18.51
CA ALA A 104 44.71 -10.58 19.02
C ALA A 104 45.38 -11.00 20.34
N ALA A 105 44.64 -11.68 21.22
CA ALA A 105 45.20 -12.18 22.47
C ALA A 105 46.20 -13.31 22.24
N ILE A 106 45.93 -14.22 21.29
CA ILE A 106 46.84 -15.31 20.92
C ILE A 106 48.10 -14.73 20.28
N SER A 107 47.98 -13.77 19.36
CA SER A 107 49.13 -13.22 18.62
C SER A 107 50.22 -12.66 19.54
N VAL A 108 49.82 -12.01 20.65
CA VAL A 108 50.77 -11.42 21.61
C VAL A 108 51.46 -12.48 22.50
N ARG A 109 50.85 -13.66 22.65
CA ARG A 109 51.34 -14.73 23.53
C ARG A 109 52.07 -15.84 22.78
N GLU A 110 51.93 -15.89 21.46
CA GLU A 110 52.48 -16.94 20.62
C GLU A 110 54.00 -16.78 20.45
N PRO A 111 54.82 -17.73 20.95
CA PRO A 111 56.28 -17.64 20.87
C PRO A 111 56.82 -17.82 19.45
N GLN A 112 56.12 -18.52 18.55
CA GLN A 112 56.57 -18.69 17.18
C GLN A 112 56.26 -17.43 16.34
N PRO A 113 57.26 -16.68 15.83
CA PRO A 113 57.01 -15.38 15.20
C PRO A 113 56.07 -15.44 13.98
N ARG A 114 56.19 -16.50 13.17
CA ARG A 114 55.34 -16.70 11.99
C ARG A 114 53.87 -16.97 12.37
N ALA A 115 53.63 -17.69 13.45
CA ALA A 115 52.28 -17.96 13.94
C ALA A 115 51.68 -16.73 14.61
N SER A 116 52.48 -16.01 15.42
CA SER A 116 52.10 -14.71 16.01
C SER A 116 51.61 -13.72 14.95
N GLU A 117 52.38 -13.55 13.87
CA GLU A 117 52.01 -12.67 12.77
C GLU A 117 50.72 -13.11 12.05
N ALA A 118 50.56 -14.42 11.81
CA ALA A 118 49.33 -14.94 11.22
C ALA A 118 48.10 -14.64 12.09
N PHE A 119 48.18 -14.86 13.40
CA PHE A 119 47.09 -14.52 14.32
C PHE A 119 46.80 -13.02 14.38
N ARG A 120 47.82 -12.17 14.29
CA ARG A 120 47.64 -10.70 14.21
C ARG A 120 46.82 -10.33 12.98
N ILE A 121 47.18 -10.87 11.82
CA ILE A 121 46.46 -10.65 10.55
C ILE A 121 45.02 -11.14 10.66
N PHE A 122 44.77 -12.36 11.17
CA PHE A 122 43.42 -12.88 11.36
C PHE A 122 42.59 -12.00 12.30
N SER A 123 43.19 -11.49 13.37
CA SER A 123 42.55 -10.53 14.27
C SER A 123 42.06 -9.29 13.52
N GLU A 124 42.95 -8.66 12.74
CA GLU A 124 42.62 -7.45 11.96
C GLU A 124 41.52 -7.72 10.93
N LEU A 125 41.60 -8.85 10.22
CA LEU A 125 40.59 -9.26 9.24
C LEU A 125 39.21 -9.40 9.88
N HIS A 126 39.10 -10.13 11.00
CA HIS A 126 37.82 -10.32 11.68
C HIS A 126 37.23 -9.02 12.24
N ARG A 127 38.07 -8.11 12.76
CA ARG A 127 37.61 -6.79 13.23
C ARG A 127 37.17 -5.90 12.06
N ASN A 128 37.83 -5.99 10.91
CA ASN A 128 37.41 -5.28 9.70
C ASN A 128 36.08 -5.82 9.14
N LEU A 129 35.88 -7.15 9.14
CA LEU A 129 34.61 -7.77 8.75
C LEU A 129 33.44 -7.28 9.63
N GLU A 130 33.64 -7.20 10.95
CA GLU A 130 32.63 -6.61 11.84
C GLU A 130 32.34 -5.15 11.49
N LYS A 131 33.39 -4.34 11.33
CA LYS A 131 33.26 -2.91 11.04
C LYS A 131 32.52 -2.67 9.72
N ASP A 132 32.84 -3.41 8.67
CA ASP A 132 32.21 -3.27 7.36
C ASP A 132 30.78 -3.81 7.37
N GLY A 133 30.51 -4.90 8.09
CA GLY A 133 29.15 -5.39 8.32
C GLY A 133 28.27 -4.38 9.06
N ILE A 134 28.81 -3.68 10.07
CA ILE A 134 28.07 -2.61 10.77
C ILE A 134 27.73 -1.46 9.82
N LYS A 135 28.66 -1.06 8.95
CA LYS A 135 28.37 -0.04 7.92
C LYS A 135 27.25 -0.50 7.00
N MET A 136 27.29 -1.75 6.53
CA MET A 136 26.23 -2.31 5.69
C MET A 136 24.86 -2.27 6.40
N ILE A 137 24.78 -2.69 7.66
CA ILE A 137 23.53 -2.64 8.44
C ILE A 137 23.02 -1.19 8.54
N LYS A 138 23.90 -0.22 8.80
CA LYS A 138 23.53 1.20 8.88
C LYS A 138 22.97 1.71 7.55
N SER A 139 23.52 1.28 6.42
CA SER A 139 23.02 1.65 5.08
C SER A 139 21.68 1.00 4.73
N LEU A 140 21.43 -0.23 5.21
CA LEU A 140 20.18 -0.96 4.92
C LEU A 140 19.00 -0.55 5.81
N LYS A 141 19.26 -0.05 7.03
CA LYS A 141 18.21 0.37 7.97
C LYS A 141 17.25 1.43 7.39
N PRO A 142 17.70 2.51 6.74
CA PRO A 142 16.81 3.49 6.11
C PRO A 142 15.91 2.88 5.04
N ILE A 143 16.45 2.01 4.17
CA ILE A 143 15.68 1.35 3.11
C ILE A 143 14.52 0.56 3.72
N LEU A 144 14.79 -0.18 4.80
CA LEU A 144 13.76 -0.93 5.52
C LEU A 144 12.72 -0.02 6.19
N ALA A 145 13.13 1.14 6.70
CA ALA A 145 12.23 2.14 7.27
C ALA A 145 11.32 2.78 6.20
N ASP A 146 11.84 3.04 5.00
CA ASP A 146 11.06 3.55 3.87
C ASP A 146 10.04 2.53 3.39
N MET A 147 10.42 1.25 3.32
CA MET A 147 9.46 0.17 3.04
C MET A 147 8.38 0.08 4.13
N GLY A 148 8.74 0.27 5.40
CA GLY A 148 7.78 0.39 6.50
C GLY A 148 6.82 1.57 6.32
N THR A 149 7.32 2.72 5.88
CA THR A 149 6.49 3.90 5.56
C THR A 149 5.53 3.62 4.41
N TYR A 150 6.01 2.97 3.34
CA TYR A 150 5.16 2.57 2.22
C TYR A 150 4.03 1.62 2.67
N LEU A 151 4.37 0.60 3.45
CA LEU A 151 3.40 -0.39 3.97
C LEU A 151 2.38 0.18 4.95
N HIS A 152 2.83 1.04 5.88
CA HIS A 152 2.00 1.47 7.00
C HIS A 152 1.38 2.86 6.82
N LYS A 153 1.80 3.61 5.79
CA LYS A 153 1.23 4.94 5.48
C LYS A 153 0.66 4.99 4.06
N ALA A 154 1.49 4.76 3.04
CA ALA A 154 1.09 4.97 1.64
C ALA A 154 0.00 4.00 1.17
N ILE A 155 0.15 2.70 1.44
CA ILE A 155 -0.85 1.69 1.06
C ILE A 155 -2.19 1.94 1.79
N PRO A 156 -2.23 2.14 3.12
CA PRO A 156 -3.47 2.45 3.82
C PRO A 156 -4.18 3.72 3.30
N ASP A 157 -3.43 4.78 3.02
CA ASP A 157 -3.98 6.03 2.47
C ASP A 157 -4.58 5.82 1.07
N THR A 158 -3.89 5.05 0.22
CA THR A 158 -4.39 4.67 -1.11
C THR A 158 -5.69 3.86 -0.99
N LYS A 159 -5.73 2.87 -0.09
CA LYS A 159 -6.93 2.06 0.17
C LYS A 159 -8.10 2.92 0.67
N LEU A 160 -7.84 3.90 1.53
CA LEU A 160 -8.86 4.84 2.01
C LEU A 160 -9.43 5.68 0.86
N THR A 161 -8.57 6.17 -0.03
CA THR A 161 -8.98 6.95 -1.21
C THR A 161 -9.84 6.12 -2.15
N VAL A 162 -9.44 4.87 -2.45
CA VAL A 162 -10.24 3.94 -3.26
C VAL A 162 -11.61 3.67 -2.61
N LYS A 163 -11.65 3.49 -1.28
CA LYS A 163 -12.90 3.29 -0.55
C LYS A 163 -13.83 4.51 -0.64
N ARG A 164 -13.28 5.73 -0.56
CA ARG A 164 -14.06 6.97 -0.74
C ARG A 164 -14.60 7.10 -2.16
N TYR A 165 -13.79 6.76 -3.17
CA TYR A 165 -14.25 6.72 -4.55
C TYR A 165 -15.41 5.73 -4.74
N ALA A 166 -15.29 4.51 -4.21
CA ALA A 166 -16.35 3.51 -4.32
C ALA A 166 -17.65 3.99 -3.67
N ASP A 167 -17.56 4.67 -2.53
CA ASP A 167 -18.72 5.27 -1.86
C ASP A 167 -19.41 6.34 -2.73
N ALA A 168 -18.63 7.27 -3.30
CA ALA A 168 -19.14 8.30 -4.20
C ALA A 168 -19.75 7.70 -5.47
N LYS A 169 -19.12 6.65 -6.04
CA LYS A 169 -19.63 5.90 -7.19
C LYS A 169 -21.01 5.31 -6.87
N PHE A 170 -21.20 4.72 -5.70
CA PHE A 170 -22.51 4.15 -5.33
C PHE A 170 -23.58 5.21 -5.09
N THR A 171 -23.24 6.35 -4.50
CA THR A 171 -24.16 7.49 -4.43
C THR A 171 -24.55 7.95 -5.84
N TYR A 172 -23.58 8.14 -6.74
CA TYR A 172 -23.85 8.53 -8.14
C TYR A 172 -24.76 7.53 -8.86
N LEU A 173 -24.47 6.22 -8.79
CA LEU A 173 -25.30 5.18 -9.41
C LEU A 173 -26.73 5.16 -8.84
N SER A 174 -26.90 5.48 -7.56
CA SER A 174 -28.23 5.57 -6.92
C SER A 174 -29.05 6.71 -7.53
N TYR A 175 -28.43 7.86 -7.77
CA TYR A 175 -29.09 8.98 -8.46
C TYR A 175 -29.40 8.65 -9.92
N CYS A 176 -28.47 8.01 -10.66
CA CYS A 176 -28.75 7.56 -12.03
C CYS A 176 -29.95 6.61 -12.09
N LEU A 177 -30.08 5.71 -11.11
CA LEU A 177 -31.21 4.79 -11.04
C LEU A 177 -32.51 5.54 -10.74
N LYS A 178 -32.50 6.52 -9.82
CA LYS A 178 -33.69 7.33 -9.53
C LYS A 178 -34.16 8.13 -10.75
N ILE A 179 -33.24 8.71 -11.51
CA ILE A 179 -33.60 9.46 -12.74
C ILE A 179 -34.27 8.52 -13.74
N LYS A 180 -33.70 7.33 -13.98
CA LYS A 180 -34.31 6.34 -14.89
C LYS A 180 -35.71 5.92 -14.46
N GLU A 181 -35.92 5.67 -13.17
CA GLU A 181 -37.24 5.34 -12.65
C GLU A 181 -38.25 6.49 -12.85
N MET A 182 -37.83 7.75 -12.72
CA MET A 182 -38.69 8.90 -13.00
C MET A 182 -39.02 9.02 -14.49
N ASP A 183 -38.06 8.78 -15.37
CA ASP A 183 -38.28 8.78 -16.82
C ASP A 183 -39.25 7.64 -17.24
N ASP A 184 -39.15 6.48 -16.60
CA ASP A 184 -40.02 5.32 -16.86
C ASP A 184 -41.47 5.52 -16.33
N GLU A 185 -41.67 6.35 -15.30
CA GLU A 185 -42.99 6.67 -14.71
C GLU A 185 -43.80 7.69 -15.53
N GLU A 186 -43.16 8.43 -16.46
CA GLU A 186 -43.82 9.42 -17.34
C GLU A 186 -44.49 8.79 -18.59
N HIS A 187 -44.54 7.47 -18.73
CA HIS A 187 -45.15 6.73 -19.85
C HIS A 187 -46.22 5.73 -19.38
#